data_AF-A0A1Y1UBQ0-F1
#
_entry.id   AF-A0A1Y1UBQ0-F1
#
_cell.length_a   1.000
_cell.length_b   1.000
_cell.length_c   1.000
_cell.angle_alpha   90.00
_cell.angle_beta   90.00
_cell.angle_gamma   90.00
#
_symmetry.space_group_name_H-M   'P 1'
#
loop_
_entity.id
_entity.type
_entity.pdbx_description
1 polymer ?
#
loop_
_entity_poly.entity_id
_entity_poly.type
_entity_poly.pdbx_seq_one_letter_code
_entity_poly.pdbx_strand_id
1 'polypeptide(L)'
;MFEKLKEKLGAHSKTHPLAAQRDEFLAADMNTPLERKAHFSHEVVGAAAGYEALRAFENHEAHSTGTKVTHARAKEIVAGLASGFVVKLVEDKGLPFTSEADKHKFIAEAQHTASRDSKRTLRESGIFDQNELDPIDNDEKHAAKIA
;
A
#
# COMPACT_ATOMS: atom_id res chain seq x y z
N MET A 1 -7.69 -5.64 -17.92
CA MET A 1 -6.83 -5.87 -16.73
C MET A 1 -6.65 -4.57 -15.96
N PHE A 2 -6.17 -3.50 -16.60
CA PHE A 2 -5.97 -2.16 -16.04
C PHE A 2 -7.23 -1.47 -15.46
N GLU A 3 -8.36 -1.43 -16.18
CA GLU A 3 -9.60 -0.84 -15.64
C GLU A 3 -10.10 -1.60 -14.42
N LYS A 4 -10.06 -2.94 -14.43
CA LYS A 4 -10.47 -3.74 -13.26
C LYS A 4 -9.57 -3.52 -12.05
N LEU A 5 -8.25 -3.39 -12.24
CA LEU A 5 -7.33 -3.09 -11.14
C LEU A 5 -7.59 -1.67 -10.63
N LYS A 6 -7.62 -0.65 -11.49
CA LYS A 6 -7.89 0.74 -11.12
C LYS A 6 -9.27 0.95 -10.46
N GLU A 7 -10.30 0.29 -10.96
CA GLU A 7 -11.67 0.35 -10.45
C GLU A 7 -11.78 -0.40 -9.11
N LYS A 8 -11.10 -1.53 -8.94
CA LYS A 8 -11.03 -2.26 -7.65
C LYS A 8 -10.10 -1.61 -6.65
N LEU A 9 -8.98 -1.03 -7.08
CA LEU A 9 -8.11 -0.19 -6.26
C LEU A 9 -8.97 0.96 -5.76
N GLY A 10 -9.66 1.67 -6.65
CA GLY A 10 -10.64 2.69 -6.31
C GLY A 10 -11.75 2.20 -5.37
N ALA A 11 -12.32 1.02 -5.57
CA ALA A 11 -13.40 0.51 -4.73
C ALA A 11 -12.92 0.08 -3.33
N HIS A 12 -11.88 -0.76 -3.25
CA HIS A 12 -11.34 -1.28 -2.00
C HIS A 12 -10.67 -0.17 -1.18
N SER A 13 -10.01 0.77 -1.87
CA SER A 13 -9.42 1.96 -1.27
C SER A 13 -10.49 2.94 -0.76
N LYS A 14 -11.72 2.94 -1.28
CA LYS A 14 -12.86 3.76 -0.83
C LYS A 14 -13.69 3.10 0.26
N THR A 15 -13.73 1.77 0.33
CA THR A 15 -14.45 1.03 1.37
C THR A 15 -13.68 0.94 2.68
N HIS A 16 -12.37 1.19 2.67
CA HIS A 16 -11.58 1.25 3.89
C HIS A 16 -12.00 2.46 4.74
N PRO A 17 -12.20 2.33 6.07
CA PRO A 17 -12.57 3.46 6.92
C PRO A 17 -11.57 4.62 6.86
N LEU A 18 -10.32 4.31 6.51
CA LEU A 18 -9.21 5.26 6.36
C LEU A 18 -9.08 5.84 4.94
N ALA A 19 -10.03 5.58 4.02
CA ALA A 19 -9.98 6.03 2.63
C ALA A 19 -9.79 7.54 2.51
N ALA A 20 -10.63 8.31 3.21
CA ALA A 20 -10.59 9.76 3.20
C ALA A 20 -9.27 10.29 3.79
N GLN A 21 -8.78 9.67 4.86
CA GLN A 21 -7.53 10.06 5.51
C GLN A 21 -6.30 9.73 4.64
N ARG A 22 -6.34 8.64 3.87
CA ARG A 22 -5.30 8.32 2.89
C ARG A 22 -5.25 9.38 1.80
N ASP A 23 -6.39 9.72 1.21
CA ASP A 23 -6.44 10.70 0.12
C ASP A 23 -6.00 12.09 0.63
N GLU A 24 -6.38 12.45 1.86
CA GLU A 24 -5.87 13.65 2.54
C GLU A 24 -4.36 13.59 2.79
N PHE A 25 -3.82 12.44 3.21
CA PHE A 25 -2.39 12.25 3.41
C PHE A 25 -1.59 12.37 2.09
N LEU A 26 -2.10 11.78 1.01
CA LEU A 26 -1.47 11.88 -0.32
C LEU A 26 -1.46 13.34 -0.80
N ALA A 27 -2.53 14.08 -0.54
CA ALA A 27 -2.65 15.51 -0.87
C ALA A 27 -1.91 16.44 0.10
N ALA A 28 -1.52 15.98 1.30
CA ALA A 28 -0.85 16.82 2.28
C ALA A 28 0.55 17.22 1.80
N ASP A 29 0.91 18.49 1.92
CA ASP A 29 2.26 18.98 1.63
C ASP A 29 3.08 19.19 2.91
N MET A 30 4.38 19.47 2.74
CA MET A 30 5.25 19.85 3.86
C MET A 30 4.73 21.08 4.62
N ASN A 31 3.98 21.98 3.95
CA ASN A 31 3.40 23.19 4.53
C ASN A 31 2.10 22.95 5.33
N THR A 32 1.62 21.70 5.40
CA THR A 32 0.40 21.37 6.15
C THR A 32 0.62 21.60 7.65
N PRO A 33 -0.37 22.16 8.40
CA PRO A 33 -0.28 22.33 9.84
C PRO A 33 0.11 21.05 10.56
N LEU A 34 0.98 21.17 11.58
CA LEU A 34 1.53 20.05 12.33
C LEU A 34 0.44 19.19 12.98
N GLU A 35 -0.62 19.81 13.49
CA GLU A 35 -1.78 19.14 14.09
C GLU A 35 -2.39 18.11 13.12
N ARG A 36 -2.68 18.53 11.89
CA ARG A 36 -3.19 17.63 10.84
C ARG A 36 -2.21 16.50 10.52
N LYS A 37 -0.89 16.79 10.50
CA LYS A 37 0.13 15.75 10.25
C LYS A 37 0.22 14.72 11.39
N ALA A 38 0.08 15.16 12.63
CA ALA A 38 0.13 14.28 13.80
C ALA A 38 -1.08 13.32 13.87
N HIS A 39 -2.18 13.62 13.18
CA HIS A 39 -3.35 12.75 13.10
C HIS A 39 -3.19 11.55 12.14
N PHE A 40 -2.12 11.47 11.34
CA PHE A 40 -1.91 10.35 10.43
C PHE A 40 -1.34 9.11 11.15
N SER A 41 -2.08 8.00 11.08
CA SER A 41 -1.64 6.71 11.64
C SER A 41 -0.75 5.92 10.67
N HIS A 42 -0.03 4.91 11.18
CA HIS A 42 0.79 4.02 10.36
C HIS A 42 -0.05 3.23 9.35
N GLU A 43 -1.32 2.97 9.67
CA GLU A 43 -2.26 2.34 8.76
C GLU A 43 -2.61 3.24 7.57
N VAL A 44 -2.83 4.54 7.81
CA VAL A 44 -3.09 5.52 6.74
C VAL A 44 -1.87 5.63 5.83
N VAL A 45 -0.68 5.78 6.41
CA VAL A 45 0.57 5.90 5.66
C VAL A 45 0.89 4.61 4.91
N GLY A 46 0.69 3.46 5.55
CA GLY A 46 0.87 2.15 4.93
C GLY A 46 -0.09 1.94 3.77
N ALA A 47 -1.36 2.31 3.91
CA ALA A 47 -2.35 2.24 2.83
C ALA A 47 -1.99 3.20 1.67
N ALA A 48 -1.52 4.40 1.97
CA ALA A 48 -1.05 5.35 0.95
C ALA A 48 0.16 4.81 0.18
N ALA A 49 1.13 4.23 0.90
CA ALA A 49 2.30 3.60 0.30
C ALA A 49 1.95 2.38 -0.56
N GLY A 50 1.04 1.54 -0.10
CA GLY A 50 0.55 0.38 -0.85
C GLY A 50 -0.17 0.79 -2.14
N TYR A 51 -0.99 1.86 -2.07
CA TYR A 51 -1.64 2.42 -3.24
C TYR A 51 -0.65 2.91 -4.30
N GLU A 52 0.36 3.70 -3.89
CA GLU A 52 1.40 4.20 -4.79
C GLU A 52 2.27 3.05 -5.35
N ALA A 53 2.52 2.01 -4.55
CA ALA A 53 3.24 0.81 -4.98
C ALA A 53 2.49 0.04 -6.06
N LEU A 54 1.18 -0.18 -5.88
CA LEU A 54 0.34 -0.84 -6.86
C LEU A 54 0.27 -0.03 -8.16
N ARG A 55 0.16 1.30 -8.05
CA ARG A 55 0.17 2.19 -9.22
C ARG A 55 1.53 2.20 -9.95
N ALA A 56 2.63 2.14 -9.21
CA ALA A 56 3.96 2.01 -9.79
C ALA A 56 4.14 0.65 -10.47
N PHE A 57 3.63 -0.42 -9.88
CA PHE A 57 3.59 -1.76 -10.46
C PHE A 57 2.75 -1.78 -11.75
N GLU A 58 1.57 -1.15 -11.75
CA GLU A 58 0.74 -0.98 -12.95
C GLU A 58 1.50 -0.27 -14.08
N ASN A 59 2.18 0.84 -13.77
CA ASN A 59 2.97 1.56 -14.76
C ASN A 59 4.17 0.73 -15.26
N HIS A 60 4.79 -0.05 -14.39
CA HIS A 60 5.91 -0.93 -14.73
C HIS A 60 5.46 -2.10 -15.63
N GLU A 61 4.37 -2.77 -15.29
CA GLU A 61 3.79 -3.86 -16.09
C GLU A 61 3.18 -3.38 -17.41
N ALA A 62 2.61 -2.17 -17.46
CA ALA A 62 2.05 -1.60 -18.70
C ALA A 62 3.11 -1.30 -19.77
N HIS A 63 4.36 -1.07 -19.37
CA HIS A 63 5.45 -0.72 -20.28
C HIS A 63 6.45 -1.85 -20.53
N SER A 64 6.53 -2.81 -19.61
CA SER A 64 7.59 -3.83 -19.64
C SER A 64 7.02 -5.20 -19.96
N THR A 65 7.38 -5.66 -21.16
CA THR A 65 7.66 -7.06 -21.51
C THR A 65 6.45 -7.99 -21.64
N GLY A 66 6.30 -8.62 -22.81
CA GLY A 66 5.37 -9.74 -23.06
C GLY A 66 5.67 -11.02 -22.26
N THR A 67 6.15 -10.89 -21.03
CA THR A 67 6.40 -11.96 -20.06
C THR A 67 5.35 -11.85 -18.97
N LYS A 68 4.53 -12.91 -18.82
CA LYS A 68 3.54 -12.98 -17.75
C LYS A 68 4.25 -12.94 -16.39
N VAL A 69 3.99 -11.92 -15.58
CA VAL A 69 4.40 -11.89 -14.18
C VAL A 69 3.50 -12.87 -13.44
N THR A 70 4.08 -13.78 -12.65
CA THR A 70 3.33 -14.68 -11.78
C THR A 70 2.87 -13.94 -10.54
N HIS A 71 1.77 -14.36 -9.91
CA HIS A 71 1.27 -13.76 -8.67
C HIS A 71 2.34 -13.69 -7.57
N ALA A 72 3.14 -14.74 -7.41
CA ALA A 72 4.28 -14.78 -6.48
C ALA A 72 5.25 -13.62 -6.71
N ARG A 73 5.66 -13.43 -7.98
CA ARG A 73 6.57 -12.35 -8.36
C ARG A 73 5.92 -10.98 -8.23
N ALA A 74 4.62 -10.86 -8.54
CA ALA A 74 3.87 -9.63 -8.36
C ALA A 74 3.84 -9.24 -6.87
N LYS A 75 3.57 -10.19 -5.95
CA LYS A 75 3.59 -9.98 -4.50
C LYS A 75 4.93 -9.43 -4.01
N GLU A 76 6.04 -9.99 -4.49
CA GLU A 76 7.38 -9.53 -4.10
C GLU A 76 7.66 -8.11 -4.61
N ILE A 77 7.33 -7.82 -5.87
CA ILE A 77 7.54 -6.49 -6.46
C ILE A 77 6.71 -5.44 -5.72
N VAL A 78 5.40 -5.67 -5.53
CA VAL A 78 4.55 -4.68 -4.86
C VAL A 78 4.92 -4.52 -3.39
N ALA A 79 5.33 -5.59 -2.69
CA ALA A 79 5.77 -5.49 -1.30
C ALA A 79 7.08 -4.70 -1.16
N GLY A 80 8.02 -4.91 -2.09
CA GLY A 80 9.25 -4.13 -2.16
C GLY A 80 8.99 -2.65 -2.45
N LEU A 81 8.14 -2.37 -3.44
CA LEU A 81 7.71 -1.01 -3.77
C LEU A 81 7.00 -0.35 -2.59
N ALA A 82 6.04 -1.03 -1.97
CA ALA A 82 5.29 -0.55 -0.82
C ALA A 82 6.23 -0.19 0.34
N SER A 83 7.20 -1.05 0.64
CA SER A 83 8.17 -0.82 1.71
C SER A 83 9.03 0.42 1.44
N GLY A 84 9.42 0.64 0.18
CA GLY A 84 10.15 1.84 -0.24
C GLY A 84 9.30 3.10 -0.21
N PHE A 85 8.04 3.03 -0.66
CA PHE A 85 7.11 4.15 -0.63
C PHE A 85 6.75 4.59 0.79
N VAL A 86 6.71 3.68 1.77
CA VAL A 86 6.52 4.08 3.18
C VAL A 86 7.63 5.01 3.62
N VAL A 87 8.89 4.61 3.44
CA VAL A 87 10.04 5.41 3.84
C VAL A 87 10.01 6.76 3.12
N LYS A 88 9.81 6.71 1.79
CA LYS A 88 9.71 7.92 0.97
C LYS A 88 8.59 8.86 1.42
N LEU A 89 7.39 8.37 1.70
CA LEU A 89 6.26 9.20 2.14
C LEU A 89 6.50 9.79 3.53
N VAL A 90 7.09 9.02 4.45
CA VAL A 90 7.44 9.52 5.78
C VAL A 90 8.47 10.65 5.69
N GLU A 91 9.46 10.52 4.79
CA GLU A 91 10.49 11.53 4.56
C GLU A 91 9.95 12.75 3.81
N ASP A 92 9.26 12.55 2.68
CA ASP A 92 8.74 13.62 1.82
C ASP A 92 7.67 14.46 2.54
N LYS A 93 6.81 13.83 3.37
CA LYS A 93 5.73 14.53 4.08
C LYS A 93 6.21 15.14 5.41
N GLY A 94 7.36 14.69 5.93
CA GLY A 94 7.96 15.17 7.17
C GLY A 94 7.02 15.02 8.37
N LEU A 95 6.62 13.77 8.66
CA LEU A 95 5.74 13.48 9.79
C LEU A 95 6.45 13.78 11.13
N PRO A 96 5.75 14.39 12.10
CA PRO A 96 6.34 14.66 13.41
C PRO A 96 6.46 13.38 14.22
N PHE A 97 7.69 13.06 14.65
CA PHE A 97 7.96 11.97 15.59
C PHE A 97 8.64 12.51 16.84
N THR A 98 8.28 11.92 17.99
CA THR A 98 8.86 12.27 19.30
C THR A 98 10.33 11.82 19.42
N SER A 99 10.69 10.73 18.73
CA SER A 99 12.02 10.11 18.74
C SER A 99 12.28 9.39 17.41
N GLU A 100 13.55 9.21 17.07
CA GLU A 100 13.95 8.34 15.96
C GLU A 100 13.49 6.89 16.17
N ALA A 101 13.40 6.41 17.41
CA ALA A 101 12.89 5.07 17.70
C ALA A 101 11.41 4.92 17.33
N ASP A 102 10.60 5.94 17.62
CA ASP A 102 9.17 5.97 17.27
C ASP A 102 8.99 6.04 15.75
N LYS A 103 9.84 6.81 15.06
CA LYS A 103 9.87 6.86 13.59
C LYS A 103 10.14 5.46 13.00
N HIS A 104 11.14 4.74 13.50
CA HIS A 104 11.47 3.40 13.00
C HIS A 104 10.35 2.41 13.26
N LYS A 105 9.74 2.44 14.45
CA LYS A 105 8.61 1.58 14.79
C LYS A 105 7.41 1.86 13.87
N PHE A 106 7.07 3.14 13.68
CA PHE A 106 6.02 3.56 12.78
C PHE A 106 6.27 3.11 11.34
N ILE A 107 7.49 3.28 10.84
CA ILE A 107 7.89 2.82 9.50
C ILE A 107 7.71 1.30 9.40
N ALA A 108 8.16 0.52 10.38
CA ALA A 108 8.02 -0.94 10.35
C ALA A 108 6.54 -1.37 10.32
N GLU A 109 5.68 -0.75 11.14
CA GLU A 109 4.24 -1.01 11.18
C GLU A 109 3.54 -0.58 9.88
N ALA A 110 3.93 0.56 9.33
CA ALA A 110 3.42 1.05 8.05
C ALA A 110 3.88 0.17 6.88
N GLN A 111 5.12 -0.32 6.88
CA GLN A 111 5.65 -1.25 5.87
C GLN A 111 4.91 -2.59 5.89
N HIS A 112 4.64 -3.10 7.09
CA HIS A 112 3.84 -4.30 7.27
C HIS A 112 2.42 -4.10 6.72
N THR A 113 1.78 -2.99 7.09
CA THR A 113 0.44 -2.66 6.61
C THR A 113 0.40 -2.47 5.09
N ALA A 114 1.37 -1.75 4.52
CA ALA A 114 1.48 -1.49 3.09
C ALA A 114 1.67 -2.79 2.30
N SER A 115 2.57 -3.65 2.76
CA SER A 115 2.83 -4.96 2.15
C SER A 115 1.59 -5.86 2.20
N ARG A 116 0.92 -5.89 3.36
CA ARG A 116 -0.30 -6.69 3.57
C ARG A 116 -1.43 -6.23 2.65
N ASP A 117 -1.71 -4.94 2.63
CA ASP A 117 -2.81 -4.38 1.82
C ASP A 117 -2.54 -4.53 0.32
N SER A 118 -1.29 -4.31 -0.10
CA SER A 118 -0.88 -4.48 -1.51
C SER A 118 -1.03 -5.93 -1.98
N LYS A 119 -0.55 -6.89 -1.18
CA LYS A 119 -0.64 -8.32 -1.49
C LYS A 119 -2.10 -8.80 -1.53
N ARG A 120 -2.91 -8.37 -0.55
CA ARG A 120 -4.35 -8.63 -0.54
C ARG A 120 -5.03 -8.11 -1.81
N THR A 121 -4.71 -6.88 -2.19
CA THR A 121 -5.29 -6.26 -3.38
C THR A 121 -4.90 -7.00 -4.65
N LEU A 122 -3.64 -7.45 -4.79
CA LEU A 122 -3.24 -8.31 -5.89
C LEU A 122 -4.05 -9.62 -5.94
N ARG A 123 -4.26 -10.25 -4.79
CA ARG A 123 -5.04 -11.51 -4.71
C ARG A 123 -6.50 -11.30 -5.10
N GLU A 124 -7.12 -10.23 -4.61
CA GLU A 124 -8.53 -9.91 -4.84
C GLU A 124 -8.80 -9.23 -6.20
N SER A 125 -7.74 -8.74 -6.85
CA SER A 125 -7.83 -8.09 -8.17
C SER A 125 -8.49 -9.00 -9.20
N GLY A 126 -8.34 -10.32 -9.08
CA GLY A 126 -8.81 -11.31 -10.06
C GLY A 126 -8.02 -11.25 -11.36
N ILE A 127 -6.80 -10.73 -11.29
CA ILE A 127 -5.84 -10.63 -12.39
C ILE A 127 -5.15 -11.98 -12.65
N PHE A 128 -5.02 -12.79 -11.60
CA PHE A 128 -4.40 -14.12 -11.62
C PHE A 128 -5.47 -15.19 -11.45
N ASP A 129 -5.31 -16.32 -12.15
CA ASP A 129 -6.20 -17.47 -12.01
C ASP A 129 -6.00 -18.16 -10.65
N GLN A 130 -7.02 -18.89 -10.15
CA GLN A 130 -6.95 -19.53 -8.84
C GLN A 130 -5.80 -20.53 -8.69
N ASN A 131 -5.35 -21.11 -9.79
CA ASN A 131 -4.20 -22.03 -9.86
C ASN A 131 -2.84 -21.31 -9.83
N GLU A 132 -2.81 -20.00 -10.08
CA GLU A 132 -1.61 -19.17 -10.03
C GLU A 132 -1.48 -18.44 -8.67
N LEU A 133 -2.50 -18.50 -7.81
CA LEU A 133 -2.49 -17.89 -6.49
C LEU A 133 -1.67 -18.72 -5.50
N ASP A 134 -0.68 -18.08 -4.88
CA ASP A 134 0.04 -18.66 -3.75
C ASP A 134 -0.87 -18.85 -2.52
N PRO A 135 -0.50 -19.75 -1.60
CA PRO A 135 -1.16 -19.88 -0.30
C PRO A 135 -1.25 -18.54 0.43
N ILE A 136 -2.33 -18.37 1.20
CA ILE A 136 -2.53 -17.17 2.02
C ILE A 136 -1.47 -17.16 3.13
N ASP A 137 -0.59 -16.18 3.08
CA ASP A 137 0.42 -15.92 4.12
C ASP A 137 -0.24 -15.50 5.44
N ASN A 138 0.45 -15.69 6.56
CA ASN A 138 -0.12 -15.37 7.88
C ASN A 138 -0.51 -13.88 8.02
N ASP A 139 0.15 -12.98 7.29
CA ASP A 139 -0.16 -11.55 7.26
C ASP A 139 -1.51 -11.25 6.58
N GLU A 140 -1.86 -11.97 5.51
CA GLU A 140 -3.15 -11.86 4.84
C GLU A 140 -4.29 -12.46 5.67
N LYS A 141 -4.03 -13.52 6.45
CA LYS A 141 -5.02 -14.12 7.35
C LYS A 141 -5.48 -13.17 8.45
N HIS A 142 -4.61 -12.29 8.93
CA HIS A 142 -4.95 -11.29 9.95
C HIS A 142 -5.81 -10.15 9.38
N ALA A 143 -5.57 -9.74 8.12
CA ALA A 143 -6.41 -8.75 7.46
C ALA A 143 -7.85 -9.23 7.26
N ALA A 144 -8.04 -10.51 6.93
CA ALA A 144 -9.36 -11.11 6.71
C ALA A 144 -10.24 -11.14 7.97
N LYS A 145 -9.67 -10.97 9.17
CA LYS A 145 -10.41 -10.89 10.43
C LYS A 145 -10.87 -9.47 10.82
N ILE A 146 -10.37 -8.44 10.13
CA ILE A 146 -10.64 -7.02 10.44
C ILE A 146 -11.70 -6.42 9.48
N ALA A 147 -12.20 -7.21 8.52
CA ALA A 147 -13.30 -6.81 7.62
C ALA A 147 -14.68 -7.14 8.21
#